data_AF-A0A840ZPR3-F1
#
_entry.id   AF-A0A840ZPR3-F1
#
_cell.length_a   1.000
_cell.length_b   1.000
_cell.length_c   1.000
_cell.angle_alpha   90.00
_cell.angle_beta   90.00
_cell.angle_gamma   90.00
#
_symmetry.space_group_name_H-M   'P 1'
#
loop_
_entity.id
_entity.type
_entity.pdbx_description
1 polymer ?
#
loop_
_entity_poly.entity_id
_entity_poly.type
_entity_poly.pdbx_seq_one_letter_code
_entity_poly.pdbx_strand_id
1 'polypeptide(L)'
;MLIALGLLALVGFWWLGRSGGRLPFGLTPRRLAGYAAFAAAFLLSLRGSLVLAGVIGLAGVWLHEGRDGVLQRIPGLRGKPGPERRRTASVELDLAPDGTPLDGHVFVGPYAGRRLSEVPSADLAELSLLLAGNDPEGAGLLQAYLDRRHPGWRVDADGDADPRPGRPAKPGTMSEQEAYQVLGLERGATLEQVRAAHRALMKSAHPDQGGSVERAARVNAARDRLLDRHR
;
A
#
# COMPACT_ATOMS: atom_id res chain seq x y z
N MET A 1 19.38 -59.85 9.78
CA MET A 1 19.43 -58.47 10.30
C MET A 1 18.05 -57.83 10.45
N LEU A 2 17.12 -57.94 9.48
CA LEU A 2 15.77 -57.36 9.57
C LEU A 2 14.92 -57.89 10.74
N ILE A 3 15.02 -59.18 11.06
CA ILE A 3 14.29 -59.79 12.17
C ILE A 3 14.82 -59.32 13.54
N ALA A 4 16.14 -59.12 13.67
CA ALA A 4 16.75 -58.60 14.88
C ALA A 4 16.35 -57.13 15.13
N LEU A 5 16.25 -56.32 14.08
CA LEU A 5 15.73 -54.95 14.15
C LEU A 5 14.25 -54.90 14.52
N GLY A 6 13.44 -55.84 14.00
CA GLY A 6 12.03 -55.96 14.36
C GLY A 6 11.80 -56.32 15.84
N LEU A 7 12.59 -57.25 16.37
CA LEU A 7 12.55 -57.62 17.79
C LEU A 7 12.98 -56.47 18.71
N LEU A 8 14.01 -55.71 18.32
CA LEU A 8 14.48 -54.56 19.08
C LEU A 8 13.44 -53.42 19.12
N ALA A 9 12.72 -53.21 18.01
CA ALA A 9 11.60 -52.28 17.93
C ALA A 9 10.40 -52.71 18.80
N LEU A 10 10.08 -54.01 18.83
CA LEU A 10 9.02 -54.57 19.67
C LEU A 10 9.33 -54.43 21.17
N VAL A 11 10.58 -54.67 21.56
CA VAL A 11 11.04 -54.49 22.95
C VAL A 11 11.01 -53.01 23.35
N GLY A 12 11.44 -52.12 22.45
CA GLY A 12 11.35 -50.67 22.67
C GLY A 12 9.91 -50.18 22.82
N PHE A 13 8.99 -50.69 22.01
CA PHE A 13 7.57 -50.34 22.07
C PHE A 13 6.88 -50.87 23.34
N TRP A 14 7.20 -52.11 23.75
CA TRP A 14 6.71 -52.71 24.99
C TRP A 14 7.21 -51.95 26.23
N TRP A 15 8.49 -51.56 26.24
CA TRP A 15 9.08 -50.77 27.31
C TRP A 15 8.49 -49.36 27.41
N LEU A 16 8.15 -48.76 26.27
CA LEU A 16 7.52 -47.44 26.19
C LEU A 16 6.06 -47.43 26.68
N GLY A 17 5.31 -48.50 26.41
CA GLY A 17 3.96 -48.69 26.93
C GLY A 17 3.91 -48.86 28.45
N ARG A 18 4.96 -49.45 29.04
CA ARG A 18 5.05 -49.72 30.48
C ARG A 18 5.56 -48.53 31.31
N SER A 19 6.16 -47.51 30.69
CA SER A 19 6.75 -46.33 31.35
C SER A 19 5.84 -45.09 31.41
N GLY A 20 4.54 -45.24 31.10
CA GLY A 20 3.56 -44.15 31.22
C GLY A 20 3.81 -42.98 30.25
N GLY A 21 4.49 -43.23 29.14
CA GLY A 21 4.76 -42.21 28.11
C GLY A 21 5.82 -41.16 28.47
N ARG A 22 6.54 -41.33 29.59
CA ARG A 22 7.69 -40.48 29.94
C ARG A 22 8.97 -41.09 29.38
N LEU A 23 9.38 -40.60 28.22
CA LEU A 23 10.68 -40.92 27.64
C LEU A 23 11.80 -40.26 28.48
N PRO A 24 12.91 -40.95 28.74
CA PRO A 24 14.11 -40.26 29.25
C PRO A 24 14.55 -39.22 28.21
N PHE A 25 15.15 -38.12 28.65
CA PHE A 25 15.67 -37.00 27.82
C PHE A 25 14.67 -35.91 27.37
N GLY A 26 13.46 -35.82 27.95
CA GLY A 26 12.55 -34.68 27.67
C GLY A 26 11.90 -34.69 26.28
N LEU A 27 11.92 -35.84 25.60
CA LEU A 27 11.27 -36.03 24.32
C LEU A 27 9.76 -36.23 24.51
N THR A 28 8.96 -35.40 23.87
CA THR A 28 7.50 -35.57 23.84
C THR A 28 7.11 -36.68 22.87
N PRO A 29 6.02 -37.45 23.12
CA PRO A 29 5.56 -38.51 22.21
C PRO A 29 5.30 -37.98 20.79
N ARG A 30 4.91 -36.71 20.69
CA ARG A 30 4.75 -35.96 19.44
C ARG A 30 6.07 -35.87 18.64
N ARG A 31 7.21 -35.60 19.28
CA ARG A 31 8.51 -35.54 18.60
C ARG A 31 8.97 -36.92 18.15
N LEU A 32 8.72 -37.96 18.94
CA LEU A 32 9.07 -39.34 18.58
C LEU A 32 8.32 -39.82 17.33
N ALA A 33 7.02 -39.51 17.24
CA ALA A 33 6.23 -39.79 16.06
C ALA A 33 6.71 -38.99 14.83
N GLY A 34 7.28 -37.80 15.02
CA GLY A 34 7.84 -36.98 13.94
C GLY A 34 9.10 -37.63 13.35
N TYR A 35 10.01 -38.10 14.21
CA TYR A 35 11.20 -38.85 13.78
C TYR A 35 10.83 -40.18 13.08
N ALA A 36 9.80 -40.88 13.58
CA ALA A 36 9.29 -42.08 12.93
C ALA A 36 8.73 -41.78 11.53
N ALA A 37 8.00 -40.68 11.36
CA ALA A 37 7.52 -40.22 10.06
C ALA A 37 8.68 -39.91 9.09
N PHE A 38 9.74 -39.23 9.56
CA PHE A 38 10.92 -38.97 8.72
C PHE A 38 11.64 -40.26 8.30
N ALA A 39 11.80 -41.23 9.21
CA ALA A 39 12.37 -42.53 8.89
C ALA A 39 11.54 -43.29 7.84
N ALA A 40 10.21 -43.27 7.98
CA ALA A 40 9.30 -43.88 7.01
C ALA A 40 9.36 -43.19 5.63
N ALA A 41 9.40 -41.85 5.61
CA ALA A 41 9.56 -41.07 4.39
C ALA A 41 10.88 -41.40 3.66
N PHE A 42 11.99 -41.52 4.40
CA PHE A 42 13.28 -41.89 3.84
C PHE A 42 13.26 -43.28 3.20
N LEU A 43 12.70 -44.28 3.89
CA LEU A 43 12.55 -45.64 3.34
C LEU A 43 11.65 -45.70 2.10
N LEU A 44 10.57 -44.92 2.07
CA LEU A 44 9.67 -44.84 0.91
C LEU A 44 10.33 -44.15 -0.28
N SER A 45 11.18 -43.16 -0.04
CA SER A 45 11.97 -42.51 -1.09
C SER A 45 12.94 -43.50 -1.75
N LEU A 46 13.61 -44.34 -0.95
CA LEU A 46 14.49 -45.40 -1.47
C LEU A 46 13.73 -46.44 -2.29
N ARG A 47 12.43 -46.63 -2.03
CA ARG A 47 11.53 -47.53 -2.77
C ARG A 47 10.94 -46.89 -4.04
N GLY A 48 11.30 -45.64 -4.35
CA GLY A 48 10.84 -44.90 -5.53
C GLY A 48 9.46 -44.22 -5.38
N SER A 49 8.85 -44.28 -4.20
CA SER A 49 7.54 -43.65 -3.94
C SER A 49 7.71 -42.21 -3.43
N LEU A 50 8.19 -41.32 -4.31
CA LEU A 50 8.55 -39.94 -3.95
C LEU A 50 7.35 -39.12 -3.44
N VAL A 51 6.15 -39.32 -3.99
CA VAL A 51 4.94 -38.60 -3.57
C VAL A 51 4.54 -38.96 -2.14
N LEU A 52 4.50 -40.26 -1.81
CA LEU A 52 4.12 -40.72 -0.47
C LEU A 52 5.20 -40.36 0.55
N ALA A 53 6.48 -40.45 0.16
CA ALA A 53 7.59 -39.97 0.96
C ALA A 53 7.46 -38.47 1.28
N GLY A 54 7.08 -37.65 0.30
CA GLY A 54 6.83 -36.22 0.48
C GLY A 54 5.68 -35.92 1.45
N VAL A 55 4.54 -36.60 1.30
CA VAL A 55 3.38 -36.43 2.20
C VAL A 55 3.73 -36.81 3.64
N ILE A 56 4.39 -37.96 3.83
CA ILE A 56 4.79 -38.42 5.17
C ILE A 56 5.89 -37.53 5.77
N GLY A 57 6.81 -37.02 4.94
CA GLY A 57 7.81 -36.05 5.36
C GLY A 57 7.17 -34.74 5.85
N LEU A 58 6.17 -34.21 5.14
CA LEU A 58 5.42 -33.02 5.57
C LEU A 58 4.63 -33.27 6.87
N ALA A 59 4.06 -34.46 7.04
CA ALA A 59 3.43 -34.85 8.30
C ALA A 59 4.44 -34.89 9.47
N GLY A 60 5.68 -35.36 9.21
CA GLY A 60 6.78 -35.32 10.17
C GLY A 60 7.15 -33.88 10.59
N VAL A 61 7.23 -32.97 9.63
CA VAL A 61 7.45 -31.53 9.89
C VAL A 61 6.32 -30.95 10.72
N TRP A 62 5.06 -31.24 10.38
CA TRP A 62 3.90 -30.77 11.13
C TRP A 62 3.93 -31.19 12.60
N LEU A 63 4.42 -32.40 12.86
CA LEU A 63 4.52 -32.93 14.19
C LEU A 63 5.65 -32.29 15.00
N HIS A 64 6.74 -31.90 14.34
CA HIS A 64 7.89 -31.25 15.00
C HIS A 64 7.71 -29.74 15.20
N GLU A 65 7.24 -29.05 14.17
CA GLU A 65 7.22 -27.57 14.07
C GLU A 65 5.81 -26.99 13.99
N GLY A 66 4.77 -27.83 13.93
CA GLY A 66 3.39 -27.38 13.81
C GLY A 66 3.01 -26.95 12.40
N ARG A 67 1.87 -26.25 12.29
CA ARG A 67 1.34 -25.77 11.00
C ARG A 67 2.32 -24.82 10.29
N ASP A 68 3.00 -23.96 11.05
CA ASP A 68 3.84 -22.91 10.50
C ASP A 68 5.10 -23.49 9.83
N GLY A 69 5.68 -24.56 10.38
CA GLY A 69 6.80 -25.27 9.76
C GLY A 69 6.45 -25.98 8.44
N VAL A 70 5.21 -26.44 8.29
CA VAL A 70 4.71 -26.99 7.01
C VAL A 70 4.52 -25.89 5.99
N LEU A 71 3.91 -24.77 6.40
CA LEU A 71 3.65 -23.60 5.54
C LEU A 71 4.95 -22.98 5.01
N GLN A 72 6.05 -23.03 5.78
CA GLN A 72 7.37 -22.57 5.34
C GLN A 72 7.99 -23.45 4.23
N ARG A 73 7.62 -24.72 4.14
CA ARG A 73 8.21 -25.71 3.21
C ARG A 73 7.40 -25.93 1.93
N ILE A 74 6.17 -25.41 1.86
CA ILE A 74 5.34 -25.48 0.65
C ILE A 74 5.32 -24.09 -0.03
N PRO A 75 6.04 -23.90 -1.15
CA PRO A 75 5.97 -22.67 -1.95
C PRO A 75 4.53 -22.45 -2.42
N GLY A 76 3.94 -21.30 -2.10
CA GLY A 76 2.56 -20.95 -2.46
C GLY A 76 1.54 -21.01 -1.32
N LEU A 77 1.82 -21.74 -0.23
CA LEU A 77 1.04 -21.68 1.02
C LEU A 77 1.63 -20.71 2.05
N ARG A 78 2.87 -20.26 1.83
CA ARG A 78 3.48 -19.19 2.59
C ARG A 78 2.63 -17.93 2.40
N GLY A 79 2.02 -17.46 3.50
CA GLY A 79 1.29 -16.19 3.49
C GLY A 79 2.19 -15.09 2.89
N LYS A 80 1.60 -14.20 2.07
CA LYS A 80 2.34 -13.06 1.53
C LYS A 80 3.01 -12.33 2.70
N PRO A 81 4.30 -11.94 2.60
CA PRO A 81 4.94 -11.17 3.66
C PRO A 81 4.05 -9.97 4.01
N GLY A 82 3.95 -9.65 5.30
CA GLY A 82 3.25 -8.43 5.70
C GLY A 82 4.02 -7.19 5.22
N PRO A 83 3.39 -6.01 5.21
CA PRO A 83 4.11 -4.78 4.94
C PRO A 83 5.24 -4.56 5.97
N GLU A 84 6.41 -4.17 5.50
CA GLU A 84 7.58 -3.86 6.32
C GLU A 84 7.61 -2.36 6.62
N ARG A 85 7.61 -2.00 7.90
CA ARG A 85 7.70 -0.59 8.31
C ARG A 85 9.13 -0.10 8.24
N ARG A 86 9.37 1.00 7.51
CA ARG A 86 10.67 1.67 7.44
C ARG A 86 10.57 3.10 7.93
N ARG A 87 11.41 3.45 8.90
CA ARG A 87 11.45 4.76 9.56
C ARG A 87 12.82 5.40 9.39
N THR A 88 12.83 6.63 8.89
CA THR A 88 14.01 7.49 8.78
C THR A 88 13.91 8.65 9.78
N ALA A 89 14.87 9.58 9.73
CA ALA A 89 14.84 10.79 10.54
C ALA A 89 13.63 11.68 10.24
N SER A 90 13.14 11.64 8.99
CA SER A 90 12.12 12.56 8.48
C SER A 90 10.76 11.92 8.27
N VAL A 91 10.69 10.63 7.93
CA VAL A 91 9.47 9.97 7.51
C VAL A 91 9.41 8.52 7.99
N GLU A 92 8.19 8.01 8.21
CA GLU A 92 7.93 6.57 8.41
C GLU A 92 6.93 6.12 7.36
N LEU A 93 7.27 5.08 6.62
CA LEU A 93 6.42 4.48 5.59
C LEU A 93 6.33 2.98 5.79
N ASP A 94 5.15 2.43 5.59
CA ASP A 94 4.99 1.00 5.41
C ASP A 94 5.34 0.65 3.95
N LEU A 95 6.18 -0.35 3.72
CA LEU A 95 6.57 -0.85 2.40
C LEU A 95 5.84 -2.17 2.16
N ALA A 96 5.27 -2.35 0.98
CA ALA A 96 4.76 -3.64 0.57
C ALA A 96 5.93 -4.63 0.34
N PRO A 97 5.63 -5.95 0.27
CA PRO A 97 6.66 -6.99 0.10
C PRO A 97 7.47 -6.89 -1.20
N ASP A 98 6.96 -6.17 -2.19
CA ASP A 98 7.63 -5.85 -3.45
C ASP A 98 8.52 -4.61 -3.35
N GLY A 99 8.61 -4.00 -2.16
CA GLY A 99 9.34 -2.76 -1.91
C GLY A 99 8.56 -1.50 -2.27
N THR A 100 7.29 -1.60 -2.68
CA THR A 100 6.50 -0.41 -3.03
C THR A 100 6.08 0.36 -1.76
N PRO A 101 6.33 1.67 -1.66
CA PRO A 101 5.90 2.45 -0.51
C PRO A 101 4.37 2.55 -0.45
N LEU A 102 3.80 2.20 0.70
CA LEU A 102 2.38 2.24 1.00
C LEU A 102 1.97 3.61 1.51
N ASP A 103 1.58 3.74 2.77
CA ASP A 103 1.26 5.02 3.41
C ASP A 103 2.15 5.18 4.65
N GLY A 104 2.16 6.38 5.20
CA GLY A 104 3.13 6.72 6.23
C GLY A 104 2.84 8.05 6.90
N HIS A 105 3.76 8.51 7.74
CA HIS A 105 3.69 9.79 8.43
C HIS A 105 4.98 10.58 8.21
N VAL A 106 4.84 11.91 8.14
CA VAL A 106 5.96 12.84 8.12
C VAL A 106 6.25 13.30 9.55
N PHE A 107 7.51 13.39 9.95
CA PHE A 107 7.91 13.87 11.27
C PHE A 107 8.55 15.26 11.25
N VAL A 108 8.75 15.85 10.07
CA VAL A 108 9.51 17.08 9.87
C VAL A 108 8.72 18.13 9.10
N GLY A 109 9.07 19.39 9.33
CA GLY A 109 8.46 20.53 8.64
C GLY A 109 7.01 20.82 9.08
N PRO A 110 6.24 21.58 8.27
CA PRO A 110 4.89 22.02 8.61
C PRO A 110 3.84 20.90 8.61
N TYR A 111 4.22 19.71 8.11
CA TYR A 111 3.36 18.53 8.00
C TYR A 111 3.68 17.45 9.03
N ALA A 112 4.47 17.77 10.06
CA ALA A 112 4.81 16.84 11.13
C ALA A 112 3.54 16.24 11.78
N GLY A 113 3.53 14.91 11.91
CA GLY A 113 2.42 14.12 12.45
C GLY A 113 1.29 13.84 11.46
N ARG A 114 1.30 14.40 10.24
CA ARG A 114 0.29 14.11 9.22
C ARG A 114 0.63 12.86 8.43
N ARG A 115 -0.42 12.21 7.92
CA ARG A 115 -0.27 11.11 6.96
C ARG A 115 0.19 11.63 5.61
N LEU A 116 1.03 10.86 4.92
CA LEU A 116 1.48 11.17 3.56
C LEU A 116 0.29 11.33 2.60
N SER A 117 -0.76 10.53 2.79
CA SER A 117 -2.01 10.62 2.01
C SER A 117 -2.76 11.94 2.17
N GLU A 118 -2.65 12.61 3.32
CA GLU A 118 -3.34 13.88 3.62
C GLU A 118 -2.57 15.10 3.12
N VAL A 119 -1.26 14.97 2.90
CA VAL A 119 -0.42 16.06 2.40
C VAL A 119 -0.55 16.12 0.86
N PRO A 120 -0.74 17.31 0.26
CA PRO A 120 -0.73 17.49 -1.18
C PRO A 120 0.59 17.04 -1.82
N SER A 121 0.51 16.50 -3.04
CA SER A 121 1.68 15.98 -3.76
C SER A 121 2.77 17.04 -4.01
N ALA A 122 2.37 18.29 -4.29
CA ALA A 122 3.30 19.40 -4.49
C ALA A 122 4.09 19.73 -3.22
N ASP A 123 3.41 19.74 -2.06
CA ASP A 123 4.03 19.98 -0.76
C ASP A 123 5.01 18.85 -0.38
N LEU A 124 4.68 17.60 -0.70
CA LEU A 124 5.58 16.45 -0.51
C LEU A 124 6.79 16.48 -1.46
N ALA A 125 6.60 16.97 -2.69
CA ALA A 125 7.67 17.13 -3.66
C ALA A 125 8.70 18.17 -3.17
N GLU A 126 8.22 19.34 -2.72
CA GLU A 126 9.05 20.38 -2.11
C GLU A 126 9.79 19.85 -0.86
N LEU A 127 9.07 19.12 0.00
CA LEU A 127 9.68 18.50 1.19
C LEU A 127 10.78 17.50 0.80
N SER A 128 10.60 16.70 -0.25
CA SER A 128 11.61 15.75 -0.71
C SER A 128 12.90 16.44 -1.19
N LEU A 129 12.78 17.61 -1.83
CA LEU A 129 13.91 18.43 -2.28
C LEU A 129 14.66 19.04 -1.09
N LEU A 130 13.92 19.55 -0.09
CA LEU A 130 14.50 20.09 1.15
C LEU A 130 15.23 19.02 1.95
N LEU A 131 14.73 17.78 1.95
CA LEU A 131 15.33 16.67 2.68
C LEU A 131 16.51 16.03 1.96
N ALA A 132 16.66 16.20 0.64
CA ALA A 132 17.72 15.55 -0.14
C ALA A 132 19.14 15.80 0.42
N GLY A 133 19.39 16.96 1.04
CA GLY A 133 20.67 17.29 1.66
C GLY A 133 20.86 16.78 3.09
N ASN A 134 19.78 16.52 3.84
CA ASN A 134 19.84 16.19 5.27
C ASN A 134 19.42 14.75 5.59
N ASP A 135 18.48 14.19 4.84
CA ASP A 135 17.96 12.82 4.96
C ASP A 135 17.71 12.25 3.54
N PRO A 136 18.76 11.77 2.84
CA PRO A 136 18.64 11.26 1.48
C PRO A 136 17.79 9.99 1.41
N GLU A 137 17.78 9.18 2.47
CA GLU A 137 16.94 7.97 2.55
C GLU A 137 15.46 8.35 2.65
N GLY A 138 15.11 9.29 3.55
CA GLY A 138 13.75 9.79 3.67
C GLY A 138 13.24 10.49 2.40
N ALA A 139 14.11 11.26 1.74
CA ALA A 139 13.81 11.87 0.44
C ALA A 139 13.52 10.80 -0.62
N GLY A 140 14.33 9.74 -0.69
CA GLY A 140 14.10 8.62 -1.61
C GLY A 140 12.77 7.90 -1.38
N LEU A 141 12.40 7.68 -0.11
CA LEU A 141 11.12 7.07 0.24
C LEU A 141 9.92 7.95 -0.15
N LEU A 142 10.02 9.27 0.06
CA LEU A 142 8.99 10.22 -0.38
C LEU A 142 8.84 10.25 -1.90
N GLN A 143 9.94 10.25 -2.63
CA GLN A 143 9.92 10.23 -4.10
C GLN A 143 9.30 8.95 -4.63
N ALA A 144 9.64 7.79 -4.05
CA ALA A 144 9.05 6.51 -4.42
C ALA A 144 7.54 6.47 -4.09
N TYR A 145 7.12 7.09 -2.99
CA TYR A 145 5.69 7.25 -2.66
C TYR A 145 4.97 8.13 -3.68
N LEU A 146 5.58 9.26 -4.07
CA LEU A 146 5.04 10.18 -5.08
C LEU A 146 4.95 9.54 -6.47
N ASP A 147 5.96 8.75 -6.87
CA ASP A 147 5.96 8.02 -8.15
C ASP A 147 4.77 7.08 -8.28
N ARG A 148 4.39 6.43 -7.18
CA ARG A 148 3.22 5.57 -7.12
C ARG A 148 1.91 6.38 -7.08
N ARG A 149 1.85 7.45 -6.28
CA ARG A 149 0.63 8.24 -6.05
C ARG A 149 0.25 9.09 -7.26
N HIS A 150 1.23 9.69 -7.92
CA HIS A 150 1.03 10.60 -9.04
C HIS A 150 2.16 10.43 -10.08
N PRO A 151 2.03 9.46 -11.00
CA PRO A 151 2.96 9.28 -12.10
C PRO A 151 3.05 10.58 -12.92
N GLY A 152 4.20 11.26 -12.89
CA GLY A 152 4.41 12.55 -13.57
C GLY A 152 4.64 13.75 -12.65
N TRP A 153 4.58 13.59 -11.32
CA TRP A 153 4.80 14.69 -10.36
C TRP A 153 6.12 15.46 -10.57
N ARG A 154 7.14 14.82 -11.13
CA ARG A 154 8.44 15.47 -11.45
C ARG A 154 8.31 16.51 -12.57
N VAL A 155 7.47 16.25 -13.58
CA VAL A 155 7.25 17.19 -14.70
C VAL A 155 6.48 18.41 -14.22
N ASP A 156 5.50 18.20 -13.34
CA ASP A 156 4.75 19.29 -12.72
C ASP A 156 5.63 20.12 -11.77
N ALA A 157 6.54 19.48 -11.04
CA ALA A 157 7.51 20.16 -10.18
C ALA A 157 8.56 20.97 -10.96
N ASP A 158 9.03 20.48 -12.11
CA ASP A 158 9.96 21.20 -12.98
C ASP A 158 9.26 22.33 -13.77
N GLY A 159 7.97 22.17 -14.08
CA GLY A 159 7.14 23.22 -14.73
C GLY A 159 6.89 24.44 -13.84
N ASP A 160 6.91 24.26 -12.52
CA ASP A 160 6.72 25.31 -11.51
C ASP A 160 8.03 26.00 -11.07
N ALA A 161 9.19 25.62 -11.63
CA ALA A 161 10.50 26.20 -11.28
C ALA A 161 10.79 27.57 -11.94
N ASP A 162 9.83 28.16 -12.66
CA ASP A 162 9.93 29.52 -13.21
C ASP A 162 9.41 30.53 -12.16
N PRO A 163 10.22 31.49 -11.68
CA PRO A 163 9.82 32.36 -10.58
C PRO A 163 8.78 33.38 -11.04
N ARG A 164 7.49 33.03 -10.92
CA ARG A 164 6.38 33.99 -11.04
C ARG A 164 5.75 34.31 -9.68
N PRO A 165 5.44 35.59 -9.42
CA PRO A 165 4.91 36.04 -8.15
C PRO A 165 3.41 35.70 -8.07
N GLY A 166 3.02 35.07 -6.96
CA GLY A 166 1.60 34.93 -6.60
C GLY A 166 1.10 33.49 -6.66
N ARG A 167 1.20 32.83 -5.52
CA ARG A 167 0.44 31.65 -5.12
C ARG A 167 -1.02 31.74 -5.59
N PRO A 168 -1.52 30.84 -6.46
CA PRO A 168 -2.95 30.72 -6.67
C PRO A 168 -3.57 30.02 -5.46
N ALA A 169 -4.66 30.60 -4.97
CA ALA A 169 -5.44 30.07 -3.86
C ALA A 169 -6.12 28.74 -4.25
N LYS A 170 -6.09 27.78 -3.31
CA LYS A 170 -6.88 26.54 -3.16
C LYS A 170 -7.79 26.10 -4.34
N PRO A 171 -7.67 24.84 -4.80
CA PRO A 171 -8.63 24.25 -5.73
C PRO A 171 -9.96 24.01 -5.00
N GLY A 172 -11.04 24.60 -5.52
CA GLY A 172 -12.41 24.31 -5.07
C GLY A 172 -13.42 25.43 -5.23
N THR A 173 -12.99 26.68 -5.39
CA THR A 173 -13.92 27.81 -5.54
C THR A 173 -13.37 28.75 -6.59
N MET A 174 -14.00 28.73 -7.77
CA MET A 174 -13.79 29.70 -8.83
C MET A 174 -13.62 31.10 -8.23
N SER A 175 -12.50 31.75 -8.55
CA SER A 175 -12.24 33.08 -7.99
C SER A 175 -13.22 34.10 -8.56
N GLU A 176 -13.51 35.19 -7.85
CA GLU A 176 -14.44 36.21 -8.36
C GLU A 176 -13.96 36.83 -9.66
N GLN A 177 -12.65 37.05 -9.77
CA GLN A 177 -12.02 37.56 -10.99
C GLN A 177 -12.20 36.59 -12.16
N GLU A 178 -12.02 35.31 -11.91
CA GLU A 178 -12.27 34.25 -12.90
C GLU A 178 -13.76 34.19 -13.29
N ALA A 179 -14.68 34.39 -12.33
CA ALA A 179 -16.12 34.41 -12.60
C ALA A 179 -16.53 35.58 -13.50
N TYR A 180 -15.95 36.76 -13.29
CA TYR A 180 -16.13 37.91 -14.19
C TYR A 180 -15.57 37.64 -15.59
N GLN A 181 -14.39 37.03 -15.69
CA GLN A 181 -13.76 36.69 -16.97
C GLN A 181 -14.57 35.67 -17.75
N VAL A 182 -15.08 34.62 -17.08
CA VAL A 182 -15.91 33.59 -17.72
C VAL A 182 -17.23 34.15 -18.23
N LEU A 183 -17.83 35.12 -17.53
CA LEU A 183 -19.04 35.79 -18.00
C LEU A 183 -18.78 36.96 -18.96
N GLY A 184 -17.52 37.33 -19.20
CA GLY A 184 -17.15 38.47 -20.05
C GLY A 184 -17.62 39.81 -19.48
N LEU A 185 -17.64 39.95 -18.16
CA LEU A 185 -18.11 41.14 -17.45
C LEU A 185 -16.98 41.87 -16.77
N GLU A 186 -17.09 43.19 -16.66
CA GLU A 186 -16.17 43.99 -15.86
C GLU A 186 -16.45 43.84 -14.36
N ARG A 187 -15.41 44.09 -13.55
CA ARG A 187 -15.52 44.06 -12.09
C ARG A 187 -16.50 45.13 -11.64
N GLY A 188 -17.50 44.72 -10.85
CA GLY A 188 -18.56 45.62 -10.37
C GLY A 188 -19.83 45.58 -11.21
N ALA A 189 -19.94 44.66 -12.19
CA ALA A 189 -21.18 44.46 -12.93
C ALA A 189 -22.37 44.16 -11.99
N THR A 190 -23.52 44.72 -12.32
CA THR A 190 -24.76 44.59 -11.55
C THR A 190 -25.35 43.18 -11.67
N LEU A 191 -26.23 42.83 -10.72
CA LEU A 191 -26.92 41.54 -10.70
C LEU A 191 -27.67 41.25 -12.02
N GLU A 192 -28.25 42.28 -12.63
CA GLU A 192 -28.96 42.17 -13.90
C GLU A 192 -28.01 41.86 -15.06
N GLN A 193 -26.84 42.49 -15.09
CA GLN A 193 -25.79 42.22 -16.08
C GLN A 193 -25.24 40.79 -15.94
N VAL A 194 -25.04 40.30 -14.72
CA VAL A 194 -24.64 38.90 -14.45
C VAL A 194 -25.67 37.91 -15.00
N ARG A 195 -26.96 38.15 -14.75
CA ARG A 195 -28.04 37.28 -15.25
C ARG A 195 -28.18 37.34 -16.77
N ALA A 196 -28.00 38.52 -17.38
CA ALA A 196 -28.05 38.69 -18.83
C ALA A 196 -26.90 37.96 -19.53
N ALA A 197 -25.67 38.13 -19.03
CA ALA A 197 -24.48 37.46 -19.55
C ALA A 197 -24.57 35.94 -19.41
N HIS A 198 -25.06 35.44 -18.27
CA HIS A 198 -25.29 34.01 -18.05
C HIS A 198 -26.26 33.42 -19.08
N ARG A 199 -27.41 34.07 -19.34
CA ARG A 199 -28.36 33.59 -20.37
C ARG A 199 -27.76 33.57 -21.77
N ALA A 200 -27.00 34.59 -22.13
CA ALA A 200 -26.36 34.69 -23.43
C ALA A 200 -25.29 33.59 -23.63
N LEU A 201 -24.44 33.38 -22.62
CA LEU A 201 -23.38 32.37 -22.66
C LEU A 201 -23.89 30.95 -22.50
N MET A 202 -24.96 30.74 -21.72
CA MET A 202 -25.55 29.41 -21.56
C MET A 202 -26.18 28.91 -22.87
N LYS A 203 -26.72 29.82 -23.70
CA LYS A 203 -27.26 29.47 -25.02
C LYS A 203 -26.19 28.82 -25.91
N SER A 204 -24.97 29.34 -25.91
CA SER A 204 -23.86 28.75 -26.69
C SER A 204 -23.10 27.64 -25.95
N ALA A 205 -23.20 27.57 -24.63
CA ALA A 205 -22.53 26.54 -23.82
C ALA A 205 -23.36 25.26 -23.66
N HIS A 206 -24.66 25.27 -23.97
CA HIS A 206 -25.53 24.11 -23.79
C HIS A 206 -25.14 22.95 -24.73
N PRO A 207 -25.07 21.69 -24.24
CA PRO A 207 -24.73 20.54 -25.06
C PRO A 207 -25.65 20.36 -26.28
N ASP A 208 -26.93 20.68 -26.13
CA ASP A 208 -27.92 20.62 -27.22
C ASP A 208 -27.68 21.64 -28.37
N GLN A 209 -26.82 22.65 -28.15
CA GLN A 209 -26.49 23.68 -29.15
C GLN A 209 -25.01 23.64 -29.56
N GLY A 210 -24.33 22.51 -29.31
CA GLY A 210 -22.92 22.29 -29.68
C GLY A 210 -21.90 22.68 -28.60
N GLY A 211 -22.35 22.99 -27.39
CA GLY A 211 -21.47 23.21 -26.23
C GLY A 211 -21.03 21.91 -25.54
N SER A 212 -20.15 22.01 -24.54
CA SER A 212 -19.76 20.86 -23.70
C SER A 212 -20.37 20.98 -22.30
N VAL A 213 -20.64 19.83 -21.67
CA VAL A 213 -21.13 19.75 -20.28
C VAL A 213 -20.20 20.52 -19.34
N GLU A 214 -18.89 20.43 -19.56
CA GLU A 214 -17.87 21.15 -18.79
C GLU A 214 -17.95 22.67 -18.96
N ARG A 215 -18.21 23.15 -20.19
CA ARG A 215 -18.37 24.59 -20.48
C ARG A 215 -19.63 25.14 -19.82
N ALA A 216 -20.73 24.40 -19.87
CA ALA A 216 -21.98 24.74 -19.19
C ALA A 216 -21.79 24.78 -17.66
N ALA A 217 -21.09 23.80 -17.09
CA ALA A 217 -20.78 23.75 -15.66
C ALA A 217 -19.93 24.96 -15.24
N ARG A 218 -18.92 25.35 -16.03
CA ARG A 218 -18.07 26.51 -15.75
C ARG A 218 -18.85 27.84 -15.78
N VAL A 219 -19.78 27.99 -16.73
CA VAL A 219 -20.66 29.17 -16.83
C VAL A 219 -21.63 29.25 -15.65
N ASN A 220 -22.16 28.12 -15.18
CA ASN A 220 -23.02 28.05 -14.00
C ASN A 220 -22.26 28.39 -12.72
N ALA A 221 -21.06 27.83 -12.53
CA ALA A 221 -20.19 28.14 -11.40
C ALA A 221 -19.85 29.65 -11.32
N ALA A 222 -19.62 30.28 -12.48
CA ALA A 222 -19.34 31.72 -12.56
C ALA A 222 -20.52 32.57 -12.08
N ARG A 223 -21.74 32.23 -12.53
CA ARG A 223 -22.97 32.89 -12.08
C ARG A 223 -23.12 32.74 -10.56
N ASP A 224 -23.05 31.51 -10.07
CA ASP A 224 -23.32 31.20 -8.65
C ASP A 224 -22.33 31.94 -7.73
N ARG A 225 -21.06 32.04 -8.14
CA ARG A 225 -20.05 32.80 -7.39
C ARG A 225 -20.34 34.30 -7.32
N LEU A 226 -20.82 34.91 -8.41
CA LEU A 226 -21.15 36.34 -8.43
C LEU A 226 -22.50 36.65 -7.76
N LEU A 227 -23.43 35.70 -7.75
CA LEU A 227 -24.72 35.83 -7.05
C LEU A 227 -24.54 35.81 -5.53
N ASP A 228 -23.65 34.96 -5.01
CA ASP A 228 -23.37 34.86 -3.56
C ASP A 228 -22.84 36.18 -2.97
N ARG A 229 -22.12 36.99 -3.76
CA ARG A 229 -21.65 38.32 -3.36
C ARG A 229 -22.78 39.35 -3.21
N HIS A 230 -23.85 39.24 -4.01
CA HIS A 230 -24.94 40.22 -4.03
C HIS A 230 -26.05 39.91 -3.02
N ARG A 231 -25.82 38.95 -2.11
CA ARG A 231 -26.73 38.55 -1.06
C ARG A 231 -26.43 39.31 0.23
#